data_AF-A0A7K0QVS5-F1
#
_entry.id   AF-A0A7K0QVS5-F1
#
_cell.length_a   1.000
_cell.length_b   1.000
_cell.length_c   1.000
_cell.angle_alpha   90.00
_cell.angle_beta   90.00
_cell.angle_gamma   90.00
#
_symmetry.space_group_name_H-M   'P 1'
#
loop_
_entity.id
_entity.type
_entity.pdbx_description
1 polymer ?
#
loop_
_entity_poly.entity_id
_entity_poly.type
_entity_poly.pdbx_seq_one_letter_code
_entity_poly.pdbx_strand_id
1 'polypeptide(L)'
;PASARPELMGITKASLATESWLSAASFQETTRVLTDAAIHAKSDPLLGLKENVILGKLIPAGTGMPIYRNITVEPTEEAKAAMYASFAAYDDLDYGFAPAATQAVPLEEFNYGGYNNNK
;
A
#
# COMPACT_ATOMS: atom_id res chain seq x y z
N PRO A 1 4.95 17.36 -42.94
CA PRO A 1 4.75 16.25 -41.96
C PRO A 1 6.12 15.73 -41.53
N ALA A 2 6.31 15.36 -40.27
CA ALA A 2 7.58 14.80 -39.81
C ALA A 2 7.79 13.38 -40.35
N SER A 3 9.00 13.04 -40.78
CA SER A 3 9.39 11.69 -41.20
C SER A 3 10.25 11.06 -40.10
N ALA A 4 10.01 9.79 -39.77
CA ALA A 4 10.72 9.07 -38.71
C ALA A 4 11.43 7.84 -39.28
N ARG A 5 12.58 7.48 -38.68
CA ARG A 5 13.35 6.27 -38.99
C ARG A 5 13.65 5.50 -37.70
N PRO A 6 13.60 4.16 -37.70
CA PRO A 6 14.00 3.37 -36.54
C PRO A 6 15.52 3.49 -36.29
N GLU A 7 15.93 3.63 -35.03
CA GLU A 7 17.34 3.61 -34.59
C GLU A 7 17.54 2.46 -33.60
N LEU A 8 18.60 1.67 -33.80
CA LEU A 8 19.00 0.64 -32.85
C LEU A 8 19.92 1.24 -31.80
N MET A 9 19.56 1.11 -30.52
CA MET A 9 20.34 1.60 -29.39
C MET A 9 20.79 0.43 -28.50
N GLY A 10 22.03 0.46 -28.05
CA GLY A 10 22.51 -0.47 -27.02
C GLY A 10 21.87 -0.19 -25.66
N ILE A 11 21.82 -1.19 -24.77
CA ILE A 11 21.13 -1.09 -23.48
C ILE A 11 21.59 0.09 -22.61
N THR A 12 22.90 0.39 -22.61
CA THR A 12 23.48 1.51 -21.87
C THR A 12 23.02 2.85 -22.44
N LYS A 13 23.08 3.00 -23.77
CA LYS A 13 22.63 4.22 -24.47
C LYS A 13 21.12 4.43 -24.29
N ALA A 14 20.34 3.35 -24.40
CA ALA A 14 18.90 3.39 -24.19
C ALA A 14 18.52 3.77 -22.74
N SER A 15 19.28 3.29 -21.75
CA SER A 15 19.03 3.60 -20.33
C SER A 15 19.35 5.05 -19.97
N LEU A 16 20.37 5.64 -20.59
CA LEU A 16 20.74 7.05 -20.42
C LEU A 16 19.81 8.00 -21.18
N ALA A 17 19.21 7.55 -22.29
CA ALA A 17 18.29 8.33 -23.12
C ALA A 17 16.83 8.27 -22.64
N THR A 18 16.60 7.92 -21.36
CA THR A 18 15.25 7.92 -20.78
C THR A 18 14.75 9.36 -20.56
N GLU A 19 13.44 9.55 -20.63
CA GLU A 19 12.81 10.88 -20.46
C GLU A 19 12.97 11.43 -19.03
N SER A 20 13.08 10.55 -18.04
CA SER A 20 13.35 10.92 -16.66
C SER A 20 14.84 11.15 -16.41
N TRP A 21 15.20 12.39 -16.08
CA TRP A 21 16.55 12.71 -15.68
C TRP A 21 16.91 12.10 -14.32
N LEU A 22 15.93 11.90 -13.42
CA LEU A 22 16.18 11.32 -12.10
C LEU A 22 16.53 9.83 -12.22
N SER A 23 15.82 9.10 -13.07
CA SER A 23 16.11 7.70 -13.41
C SER A 23 17.41 7.56 -14.19
N ALA A 24 17.69 8.47 -15.13
CA ALA A 24 18.93 8.46 -15.90
C ALA A 24 20.15 8.71 -15.01
N ALA A 25 20.08 9.70 -14.12
CA ALA A 25 21.15 10.04 -13.19
C ALA A 25 21.47 8.88 -12.23
N SER A 26 20.47 8.08 -11.84
CA SER A 26 20.67 6.94 -10.95
C SER A 26 21.40 5.75 -11.60
N PHE A 27 21.55 5.74 -12.92
CA PHE A 27 22.20 4.64 -13.64
C PHE A 27 23.72 4.85 -13.69
N GLN A 28 24.18 5.88 -14.41
CA GLN A 28 25.58 6.25 -14.61
C GLN A 28 25.68 7.75 -14.94
N GLU A 29 26.90 8.31 -14.94
CA GLU A 29 27.18 9.70 -15.36
C GLU A 29 26.37 10.79 -14.61
N THR A 30 26.10 10.58 -13.32
CA THR A 30 25.28 11.44 -12.43
C THR A 30 25.49 12.94 -12.64
N THR A 31 26.75 13.41 -12.55
CA THR A 31 27.08 14.84 -12.67
C THR A 31 26.64 15.42 -14.01
N ARG A 32 26.91 14.71 -15.11
CA ARG A 32 26.56 15.14 -16.47
C ARG A 32 25.05 15.23 -16.64
N VAL A 33 24.32 14.21 -16.19
CA VAL A 33 22.86 14.17 -16.32
C VAL A 33 22.21 15.29 -15.51
N LEU A 34 22.68 15.55 -14.29
CA LEU A 34 22.16 16.63 -13.45
C LEU A 34 22.48 18.01 -14.01
N THR A 35 23.68 18.22 -14.56
CA THR A 35 24.03 19.49 -15.21
C THR A 35 23.18 19.74 -16.45
N ASP A 36 22.98 18.73 -17.29
CA ASP A 36 22.15 18.88 -18.49
C ASP A 36 20.69 19.15 -18.13
N ALA A 37 20.15 18.48 -17.11
CA ALA A 37 18.80 18.74 -16.62
C ALA A 37 18.65 20.16 -16.04
N ALA A 38 19.65 20.65 -15.31
CA ALA A 38 19.66 22.01 -14.74
C ALA A 38 19.74 23.09 -15.84
N ILE A 39 20.60 22.91 -16.85
CA ILE A 39 20.75 23.84 -17.98
C ILE A 39 19.44 23.96 -18.77
N HIS A 40 18.77 22.84 -19.02
CA HIS A 40 17.52 22.80 -19.78
C HIS A 40 16.28 23.00 -18.90
N ALA A 41 16.43 23.26 -17.60
CA ALA A 41 15.35 23.39 -16.62
C ALA A 41 14.30 22.26 -16.73
N LYS A 42 14.74 21.01 -16.88
CA LYS A 42 13.86 19.86 -17.07
C LYS A 42 13.13 19.50 -15.78
N SER A 43 11.81 19.31 -15.86
CA SER A 43 11.00 18.75 -14.78
C SER A 43 10.77 17.26 -15.02
N ASP A 44 10.84 16.45 -13.95
CA ASP A 44 10.59 15.01 -14.02
C ASP A 44 9.12 14.71 -13.67
N PRO A 45 8.34 14.06 -14.54
CA PRO A 45 6.94 13.71 -14.26
C PRO A 45 6.78 12.49 -13.35
N LEU A 46 7.85 11.79 -12.96
CA LEU A 46 7.83 10.66 -12.01
C LEU A 46 6.90 9.50 -12.44
N LEU A 47 6.87 9.20 -13.74
CA LEU A 47 6.02 8.14 -14.30
C LEU A 47 6.68 6.76 -14.23
N GLY A 48 7.99 6.72 -14.07
CA GLY A 48 8.80 5.51 -14.07
C GLY A 48 8.82 4.79 -12.73
N LEU A 49 9.28 3.54 -12.77
CA LEU A 49 9.51 2.74 -11.57
C LEU A 49 10.63 3.32 -10.72
N LYS A 50 11.79 3.61 -11.33
CA LYS A 50 13.01 4.04 -10.62
C LYS A 50 12.83 5.37 -9.91
N GLU A 51 12.26 6.38 -10.57
CA GLU A 51 11.94 7.67 -9.95
C GLU A 51 11.15 7.52 -8.65
N ASN A 52 10.08 6.72 -8.68
CA ASN A 52 9.22 6.53 -7.51
C ASN A 52 9.93 5.77 -6.39
N VAL A 53 10.75 4.77 -6.72
CA VAL A 53 11.59 4.05 -5.74
C VAL A 53 12.60 5.00 -5.08
N ILE A 54 13.30 5.83 -5.87
CA ILE A 54 14.31 6.78 -5.36
C ILE A 54 13.68 7.79 -4.38
N LEU A 55 12.46 8.26 -4.68
CA LEU A 55 11.74 9.22 -3.85
C LEU A 55 10.97 8.58 -2.69
N GLY A 56 10.87 7.24 -2.63
CA GLY A 56 10.07 6.53 -1.63
C GLY A 56 8.56 6.64 -1.82
N LYS A 57 8.09 6.93 -3.04
CA LYS A 57 6.68 6.90 -3.42
C LYS A 57 6.26 5.49 -3.84
N LEU A 58 4.95 5.22 -3.85
CA LEU A 58 4.43 3.97 -4.38
C LEU A 58 4.78 3.82 -5.85
N ILE A 59 5.28 2.64 -6.21
CA ILE A 59 5.64 2.33 -7.58
C ILE A 59 4.38 2.19 -8.46
N PRO A 60 4.42 2.63 -9.73
CA PRO A 60 3.26 2.54 -10.63
C PRO A 60 3.10 1.12 -11.21
N ALA A 61 3.29 0.08 -10.40
CA ALA A 61 3.20 -1.31 -10.77
C ALA A 61 2.58 -2.13 -9.64
N GLY A 62 1.93 -3.25 -9.99
CA GLY A 62 1.22 -4.10 -9.02
C GLY A 62 0.16 -3.31 -8.24
N THR A 63 0.18 -3.44 -6.91
CA THR A 63 -0.77 -2.76 -6.00
C THR A 63 -0.64 -1.23 -5.98
N GLY A 64 0.46 -0.68 -6.50
CA GLY A 64 0.61 0.76 -6.65
C GLY A 64 -0.07 1.34 -7.91
N MET A 65 -0.63 0.49 -8.78
CA MET A 65 -1.48 0.97 -9.87
C MET A 65 -2.80 1.55 -9.33
N PRO A 66 -3.34 2.61 -9.95
CA PRO A 66 -4.58 3.27 -9.49
C PRO A 66 -5.77 2.31 -9.36
N ILE A 67 -5.82 1.29 -10.23
CA ILE A 67 -6.88 0.27 -10.28
C ILE A 67 -6.96 -0.52 -8.96
N TYR A 68 -5.81 -0.85 -8.36
CA TYR A 68 -5.76 -1.64 -7.13
C TYR A 68 -5.68 -0.79 -5.87
N ARG A 69 -5.20 0.45 -5.98
CA ARG A 69 -5.04 1.37 -4.84
C ARG A 69 -6.37 1.98 -4.38
N ASN A 70 -7.28 2.28 -5.31
CA ASN A 70 -8.51 3.03 -5.02
C ASN A 70 -9.73 2.11 -4.89
N ILE A 71 -9.55 0.94 -4.27
CA ILE A 71 -10.64 -0.01 -4.04
C ILE A 71 -11.34 0.35 -2.73
N THR A 72 -12.65 0.58 -2.81
CA THR A 72 -13.52 0.72 -1.63
C THR A 72 -14.14 -0.64 -1.36
N VAL A 73 -13.94 -1.18 -0.15
CA VAL A 73 -14.47 -2.50 0.24
C VAL A 73 -15.72 -2.27 1.05
N GLU A 74 -16.87 -2.66 0.51
CA GLU A 74 -18.14 -2.68 1.22
C GLU A 74 -18.33 -4.04 1.90
N PRO A 75 -18.61 -4.09 3.21
CA PRO A 75 -18.87 -5.35 3.90
C PRO A 75 -20.19 -5.97 3.44
N THR A 76 -20.21 -7.30 3.30
CA THR A 76 -21.43 -8.05 3.00
C THR A 76 -22.42 -7.96 4.16
N GLU A 77 -23.71 -8.07 3.85
CA GLU A 77 -24.79 -7.96 4.84
C GLU A 77 -24.64 -8.99 5.97
N GLU A 78 -24.07 -10.16 5.69
CA GLU A 78 -23.74 -11.20 6.66
C GLU A 78 -22.62 -10.77 7.63
N ALA A 79 -21.58 -10.09 7.12
CA ALA A 79 -20.48 -9.57 7.94
C ALA A 79 -20.92 -8.39 8.80
N LYS A 80 -21.80 -7.51 8.28
CA LYS A 80 -22.44 -6.46 9.07
C LYS A 80 -23.30 -7.07 10.18
N ALA A 81 -24.13 -8.07 9.86
CA ALA A 81 -24.97 -8.74 10.84
C ALA A 81 -24.15 -9.44 11.93
N ALA A 82 -23.02 -10.09 11.58
CA ALA A 82 -22.11 -10.68 12.56
C ALA A 82 -21.40 -9.63 13.44
N MET A 83 -21.07 -8.46 12.90
CA MET A 83 -20.54 -7.34 13.69
C MET A 83 -21.58 -6.77 14.65
N TYR A 84 -22.81 -6.54 14.20
CA TYR A 84 -23.89 -6.07 15.08
C TYR A 84 -24.32 -7.13 16.10
N ALA A 85 -24.33 -8.41 15.74
CA ALA A 85 -24.64 -9.51 16.65
C ALA A 85 -23.56 -9.68 17.72
N SER A 86 -22.28 -9.54 17.37
CA SER A 86 -21.20 -9.57 18.36
C SER A 86 -21.25 -8.36 19.29
N PHE A 87 -21.65 -7.18 18.80
CA PHE A 87 -21.84 -5.99 19.64
C PHE A 87 -23.05 -6.12 20.58
N ALA A 88 -24.17 -6.68 20.12
CA ALA A 88 -25.35 -6.95 20.95
C ALA A 88 -25.08 -8.00 22.04
N ALA A 89 -24.18 -8.96 21.81
CA ALA A 89 -23.77 -9.93 22.82
C ALA A 89 -22.94 -9.33 23.97
N TYR A 90 -22.34 -8.15 23.79
CA TYR A 90 -21.62 -7.43 24.86
C TYR A 90 -22.53 -6.55 25.73
N ASP A 91 -23.72 -6.17 25.25
CA ASP A 91 -24.67 -5.32 25.97
C ASP A 91 -25.51 -6.10 27.01
N ASP A 92 -25.47 -7.45 26.97
CA ASP A 92 -26.16 -8.33 27.93
C ASP A 92 -25.27 -8.77 29.10
N LEU A 93 -24.08 -8.17 29.26
CA LEU A 93 -23.30 -8.26 30.49
C LEU A 93 -23.86 -7.25 31.50
N ASP A 94 -24.99 -7.62 32.12
CA ASP A 94 -25.53 -6.93 33.29
C ASP A 94 -24.49 -6.94 34.43
N TYR A 95 -23.69 -5.88 34.53
CA TYR A 95 -22.86 -5.56 35.70
C TYR A 95 -23.75 -5.03 36.85
N GLY A 96 -24.89 -5.66 37.07
CA GLY A 96 -25.77 -5.44 38.20
C GLY A 96 -25.11 -5.98 39.47
N PHE A 97 -24.90 -5.13 40.46
CA PHE A 97 -24.46 -5.54 41.79
C PHE A 97 -25.44 -6.57 42.35
N ALA A 98 -25.04 -7.85 42.34
CA ALA A 98 -25.86 -8.94 42.84
C ALA A 98 -26.22 -8.71 44.32
N PRO A 99 -27.45 -9.01 44.76
CA PRO A 99 -27.73 -9.09 46.19
C PRO A 99 -26.80 -10.15 46.79
N ALA A 100 -26.31 -9.90 48.01
CA ALA A 100 -25.15 -10.53 48.65
C ALA A 100 -25.17 -12.07 48.89
N ALA A 101 -25.97 -12.84 48.16
CA ALA A 101 -26.21 -14.27 48.35
C ALA A 101 -25.88 -15.17 47.15
N THR A 102 -25.33 -14.67 46.05
CA THR A 102 -24.88 -15.54 44.95
C THR A 102 -23.44 -15.99 45.16
N GLN A 103 -23.21 -17.29 45.03
CA GLN A 103 -21.92 -17.94 45.20
C GLN A 103 -20.90 -17.41 44.18
N ALA A 104 -19.70 -17.05 44.64
CA ALA A 104 -18.64 -16.54 43.76
C ALA A 104 -18.32 -17.58 42.67
N VAL A 105 -18.32 -17.16 41.41
CA VAL A 105 -17.95 -18.01 40.27
C VAL A 105 -16.47 -18.40 40.41
N PRO A 106 -16.13 -19.71 40.49
CA PRO A 106 -14.74 -20.16 40.64
C PRO A 106 -13.90 -19.79 39.41
N LEU A 107 -12.68 -19.30 39.65
CA LEU A 107 -11.73 -18.90 38.60
C LEU A 107 -11.23 -20.08 37.73
N GLU A 108 -11.58 -21.32 38.09
CA GLU A 108 -11.13 -22.54 37.39
C GLU A 108 -11.97 -22.87 36.14
N GLU A 109 -13.13 -22.23 35.95
CA GLU A 109 -14.01 -22.46 34.79
C GLU A 109 -13.81 -21.48 33.63
N PHE A 110 -12.94 -20.46 33.76
CA PHE A 110 -12.55 -19.61 32.64
C PHE A 110 -11.60 -20.35 31.70
N ASN A 111 -12.17 -21.19 30.82
CA ASN A 111 -11.44 -21.74 29.69
C ASN A 111 -11.17 -20.62 28.68
N TYR A 112 -9.97 -20.04 28.75
CA TYR A 112 -9.42 -19.17 27.70
C TYR A 112 -9.17 -20.02 26.45
N GLY A 113 -10.23 -20.28 25.69
CA GLY A 113 -10.16 -20.94 24.39
C GLY A 113 -9.28 -20.11 23.45
N GLY A 114 -8.08 -20.62 23.17
CA GLY A 114 -7.12 -20.01 22.27
C GLY A 114 -7.69 -19.84 20.87
N TYR A 115 -7.59 -18.62 20.36
CA TYR A 115 -7.93 -18.25 18.98
C TYR A 115 -7.03 -19.00 17.99
N ASN A 116 -7.50 -20.13 17.48
CA ASN A 116 -6.90 -20.80 16.32
C ASN A 116 -7.57 -20.28 15.03
N ASN A 117 -7.03 -19.18 14.51
CA ASN A 117 -7.32 -18.73 13.15
C ASN A 117 -6.48 -19.54 12.17
N ASN A 118 -7.11 -20.47 11.45
CA ASN A 118 -6.67 -20.90 10.11
C ASN A 118 -7.77 -21.77 9.46
N LYS A 119 -8.58 -21.14 8.62
CA LYS A 119 -9.12 -21.74 7.40
C LYS A 119 -9.44 -20.67 6.39
#